data_AF-A0AAV4NVT9-F1
#
_entry.id   AF-A0AAV4NVT9-F1
#
_cell.length_a   1.000
_cell.length_b   1.000
_cell.length_c   1.000
_cell.angle_alpha   90.00
_cell.angle_beta   90.00
_cell.angle_gamma   90.00
#
_symmetry.space_group_name_H-M   'P 1'
#
loop_
_entity.id
_entity.type
_entity.pdbx_description
1 polymer ?
#
loop_
_entity_poly.entity_id
_entity_poly.type
_entity_poly.pdbx_seq_one_letter_code
_entity_poly.pdbx_strand_id
1 'polypeptide(L)'
;MITAPASYLFTNKSKAVLDKISNWTRQNLMTINNLKSFFTILSNKKYTHIPSIKIDGNNIKYTKELKYLGLIIDPRLSWHKHLASIQDKVHKLQHKFYRISRAIWGLNPQVKKDLYNKVTDRIIAYGHEIWFQNKSKQNIKLLQLQRSGLISVTKCYKTVSTHAIQVLAGNPPIDIKLKLSLQLHNFKHHKETITIQNTNYVNHAPSQDPRLIAPWDKMAFKWNYYREDTAGTQIFTDECLLLLKLAILYAAEQQLPVANIITDSRSVLLAVDNPSNCDPNILEIKRLLANHRGTIRLFWIKAHAGFFGNERADEYAKQATTKDTIDIDMDFDIPFVKKLLKNELNRLWQIRWSASTKGREVFALLSTVRTARIQGDFFINQLFTGHGAIGLHQERFFRKSSSCSCGQQLEDQNHVIYSCTKWIHIRNAYFPPNHHNTKMDLLLFNKKSRQGLQLIMEIKLKGSIQLSE
;
A
#
# COMPACT_ATOMS: atom_id res chain seq x y z
N MET A 1 10.74 23.45 19.86
CA MET A 1 11.78 22.69 20.58
C MET A 1 12.68 23.66 21.31
N ILE A 2 13.00 23.43 22.58
CA ILE A 2 13.98 24.24 23.32
C ILE A 2 15.38 23.77 22.94
N THR A 3 16.27 24.69 22.57
CA THR A 3 17.67 24.38 22.25
C THR A 3 18.60 25.18 23.16
N ALA A 4 19.64 24.51 23.67
CA ALA A 4 20.67 25.14 24.51
C ALA A 4 22.00 24.36 24.39
N PRO A 5 23.15 25.06 24.46
CA PRO A 5 24.46 24.43 24.36
C PRO A 5 24.90 23.74 25.66
N ALA A 6 24.31 24.11 26.80
CA ALA A 6 24.63 23.57 28.12
C ALA A 6 23.36 23.18 28.90
N SER A 7 23.50 22.23 29.83
CA SER A 7 22.39 21.68 30.63
C SER A 7 21.70 22.73 31.51
N TYR A 8 22.45 23.61 32.18
CA TYR A 8 21.88 24.66 33.03
C TYR A 8 21.08 25.69 32.22
N LEU A 9 21.57 26.06 31.02
CA LEU A 9 20.84 26.93 30.09
C LEU A 9 19.54 26.26 29.61
N PHE A 10 19.59 24.95 29.37
CA PHE A 10 18.39 24.19 29.02
C PHE A 10 17.37 24.22 30.16
N THR A 11 17.79 23.96 31.40
CA THR A 11 16.93 24.02 32.59
C THR A 11 16.26 25.40 32.71
N ASN A 12 17.04 26.48 32.60
CA ASN A 12 16.51 27.84 32.72
C ASN A 12 15.49 28.17 31.61
N LYS A 13 15.80 27.83 30.35
CA LYS A 13 14.85 28.00 29.24
C LYS A 13 13.60 27.14 29.38
N SER A 14 13.73 25.95 29.96
CA SER A 14 12.60 25.03 30.15
C SER A 14 11.58 25.54 31.17
N LYS A 15 12.03 26.28 32.19
CA LYS A 15 11.16 26.80 33.26
C LYS A 15 10.00 27.63 32.69
N ALA A 16 10.30 28.65 31.89
CA ALA A 16 9.28 29.53 31.30
C ALA A 16 8.25 28.79 30.43
N VAL A 17 8.67 27.71 29.75
CA VAL A 17 7.77 26.91 28.90
C VAL A 17 6.89 25.99 29.76
N LEU A 18 7.46 25.36 30.78
CA LEU A 18 6.75 24.46 31.68
C LEU A 18 5.77 25.22 32.58
N ASP A 19 6.10 26.45 32.99
CA ASP A 19 5.21 27.33 33.74
C ASP A 19 3.97 27.70 32.91
N LYS A 20 4.12 27.94 31.60
CA LYS A 20 2.97 28.15 30.69
C LYS A 20 2.08 26.91 30.61
N ILE A 21 2.68 25.71 30.54
CA ILE A 21 1.94 24.45 30.51
C ILE A 21 1.18 24.25 31.84
N SER A 22 1.84 24.47 32.98
CA SER A 22 1.21 24.39 34.32
C SER A 22 0.05 25.38 34.49
N ASN A 23 0.22 26.62 34.04
CA ASN A 23 -0.84 27.63 34.09
C ASN A 23 -2.03 27.18 33.23
N TRP A 24 -1.78 26.68 32.02
CA TRP A 24 -2.83 26.18 31.15
C TRP A 24 -3.56 24.97 31.74
N THR A 25 -2.85 24.01 32.34
CA THR A 25 -3.51 22.86 32.98
C THR A 25 -4.37 23.30 34.16
N ARG A 26 -3.90 24.27 34.97
CA ARG A 26 -4.69 24.84 36.07
C ARG A 26 -5.94 25.57 35.57
N GLN A 27 -5.82 26.37 34.51
CA GLN A 27 -6.95 27.05 33.87
C GLN A 27 -8.00 26.08 33.31
N ASN A 28 -7.58 24.89 32.89
CA ASN A 28 -8.46 23.86 32.34
C ASN A 28 -8.79 22.75 33.37
N LEU A 29 -8.58 23.00 34.67
CA LEU A 29 -8.91 22.06 35.75
C LEU A 29 -8.29 20.67 35.61
N MET A 30 -7.06 20.61 35.07
CA MET A 30 -6.29 19.38 34.89
C MET A 30 -5.05 19.36 35.78
N THR A 31 -4.71 18.17 36.29
CA THR A 31 -3.51 17.92 37.09
C THR A 31 -2.49 17.07 36.34
N ILE A 32 -1.22 17.47 36.37
CA ILE A 32 -0.12 16.74 35.73
C ILE A 32 0.31 15.57 36.63
N ASN A 33 0.38 14.36 36.07
CA ASN A 33 0.86 13.19 36.80
C ASN A 33 2.39 13.06 36.68
N ASN A 34 3.11 13.41 37.74
CA ASN A 34 4.57 13.39 37.78
C ASN A 34 5.19 12.01 37.51
N LEU A 35 4.53 10.92 37.94
CA LEU A 35 5.02 9.55 37.71
C LEU A 35 4.92 9.12 36.24
N LYS A 36 4.02 9.76 35.49
CA LYS A 36 3.84 9.54 34.05
C LYS A 36 4.55 10.59 33.19
N SER A 37 5.16 11.59 33.81
CA SER A 37 5.90 12.66 33.14
C SER A 37 7.37 12.28 32.97
N PHE A 38 7.78 12.17 31.71
CA PHE A 38 9.16 11.87 31.35
C PHE A 38 9.66 12.86 30.31
N PHE A 39 10.97 13.07 30.28
CA PHE A 39 11.60 13.81 29.19
C PHE A 39 12.76 13.03 28.60
N THR A 40 13.05 13.31 27.33
CA THR A 40 14.25 12.85 26.66
C THR A 40 14.94 14.02 25.96
N ILE A 41 16.23 13.87 25.70
CA ILE A 41 17.05 14.88 25.05
C ILE A 41 17.36 14.37 23.66
N LEU A 42 16.91 15.08 22.63
CA LEU A 42 17.26 14.78 21.25
C LEU A 42 18.57 15.48 20.92
N SER A 43 19.64 14.72 20.73
CA SER A 43 20.96 15.26 20.40
C SER A 43 21.84 14.23 19.71
N ASN A 44 22.52 14.67 18.66
CA ASN A 44 23.59 13.91 18.00
C ASN A 44 24.93 14.03 18.74
N LYS A 45 25.05 14.99 19.67
CA LYS A 45 26.26 15.22 20.47
C LYS A 45 26.16 14.48 21.81
N LYS A 46 27.30 13.98 22.29
CA LYS A 46 27.41 13.50 23.68
C LYS A 46 27.24 14.70 24.62
N TYR A 47 26.40 14.55 25.63
CA TYR A 47 26.27 15.50 26.73
C TYR A 47 26.82 14.84 27.99
N THR A 48 27.48 15.63 28.82
CA THR A 48 28.10 15.18 30.08
C THR A 48 27.13 15.24 31.25
N HIS A 49 26.15 16.15 31.21
CA HIS A 49 25.18 16.36 32.29
C HIS A 49 23.75 16.34 31.78
N ILE A 50 22.87 15.66 32.53
CA ILE A 50 21.43 15.66 32.29
C ILE A 50 20.84 16.89 33.00
N PRO A 51 20.06 17.75 32.32
CA PRO A 51 19.42 18.90 32.95
C PRO A 51 18.38 18.42 33.97
N SER A 52 18.33 19.11 35.11
CA SER A 52 17.22 18.95 36.06
C SER A 52 16.03 19.75 35.53
N ILE A 53 14.91 19.09 35.27
CA ILE A 53 13.69 19.72 34.75
C ILE A 53 12.60 19.55 35.79
N LYS A 54 11.96 20.66 36.17
CA LYS A 54 10.87 20.67 37.15
C LYS A 54 9.58 21.19 36.53
N ILE A 55 8.45 20.58 36.89
CA ILE A 55 7.10 21.08 36.64
C ILE A 55 6.33 21.04 37.95
N ASP A 56 5.66 22.13 38.32
CA ASP A 56 4.98 22.29 39.62
C ASP A 56 5.86 21.90 40.82
N GLY A 57 7.14 22.29 40.77
CA GLY A 57 8.13 21.97 41.79
C GLY A 57 8.68 20.53 41.76
N ASN A 58 8.07 19.62 40.98
CA ASN A 58 8.43 18.21 40.91
C ASN A 58 9.41 17.91 39.77
N ASN A 59 10.43 17.08 40.04
CA ASN A 59 11.39 16.66 39.02
C ASN A 59 10.75 15.72 37.99
N ILE A 60 10.89 16.04 36.71
CA ILE A 60 10.49 15.15 35.61
C ILE A 60 11.61 14.12 35.40
N LYS A 61 11.26 12.84 35.29
CA LYS A 61 12.25 11.78 35.13
C LYS A 61 12.84 11.77 33.71
N TYR A 62 14.16 11.74 33.61
CA TYR A 62 14.85 11.53 32.34
C TYR A 62 14.74 10.07 31.88
N THR A 63 14.50 9.86 30.58
CA THR A 63 14.57 8.54 29.94
C THR A 63 15.28 8.59 28.59
N LYS A 64 16.00 7.52 28.26
CA LYS A 64 16.57 7.27 26.92
C LYS A 64 15.56 6.63 25.96
N GLU A 65 14.43 6.16 26.47
CA GLU A 65 13.40 5.51 25.67
C GLU A 65 12.07 6.17 26.03
N LEU A 66 11.62 7.11 25.20
CA LEU A 66 10.37 7.82 25.41
C LEU A 66 9.28 7.18 24.57
N LYS A 67 8.28 6.58 25.24
CA LYS A 67 7.11 6.02 24.56
C LYS A 67 6.04 7.10 24.40
N TYR A 68 5.64 7.37 23.17
CA TYR A 68 4.59 8.34 22.85
C TYR A 68 3.67 7.78 21.76
N LEU A 69 2.37 7.69 22.04
CA LEU A 69 1.36 7.13 21.13
C LEU A 69 1.81 5.80 20.47
N GLY A 70 2.43 4.90 21.24
CA GLY A 70 2.88 3.60 20.74
C GLY A 70 4.22 3.60 19.98
N LEU A 71 4.78 4.76 19.66
CA LEU A 71 6.14 4.92 19.14
C LEU A 71 7.16 4.99 20.27
N ILE A 72 8.38 4.51 20.03
CA ILE A 72 9.49 4.58 20.99
C ILE A 72 10.57 5.47 20.39
N ILE A 73 10.73 6.66 20.97
CA ILE A 73 11.67 7.68 20.54
C ILE A 73 12.96 7.53 21.36
N ASP A 74 14.08 7.41 20.67
CA ASP A 74 15.42 7.40 21.25
C ASP A 74 16.16 8.73 20.97
N PRO A 75 17.17 9.12 21.76
CA PRO A 75 17.85 10.42 21.66
C PRO A 75 18.41 10.78 20.29
N ARG A 76 18.71 9.77 19.45
CA ARG A 76 19.28 9.95 18.11
C ARG A 76 18.27 9.73 16.99
N LEU A 77 16.98 9.54 17.30
CA LEU A 77 15.94 9.19 16.35
C LEU A 77 16.37 8.03 15.43
N SER A 78 17.00 7.03 16.03
CA SER A 78 17.55 5.88 15.33
C SER A 78 16.51 4.76 15.17
N TRP A 79 15.46 4.77 15.99
CA TRP A 79 14.29 3.88 15.93
C TRP A 79 14.60 2.39 16.12
N HIS A 80 15.83 2.01 16.49
CA HIS A 80 16.21 0.61 16.71
C HIS A 80 15.36 -0.06 17.80
N LYS A 81 15.14 0.64 18.91
CA LYS A 81 14.30 0.16 20.02
C LYS A 81 12.83 0.04 19.62
N HIS A 82 12.35 0.97 18.79
CA HIS A 82 11.01 0.89 18.22
C HIS A 82 10.84 -0.35 17.33
N LEU A 83 11.77 -0.58 16.40
CA LEU A 83 11.76 -1.76 15.53
C LEU A 83 11.90 -3.07 16.30
N ALA A 84 12.69 -3.10 17.39
CA ALA A 84 12.77 -4.25 18.28
C ALA A 84 11.41 -4.53 18.96
N SER A 85 10.73 -3.49 19.45
CA SER A 85 9.38 -3.64 20.01
C SER A 85 8.36 -4.13 18.97
N ILE A 86 8.43 -3.65 17.73
CA ILE A 86 7.61 -4.16 16.62
C ILE A 86 7.93 -5.64 16.37
N GLN A 87 9.21 -6.01 16.34
CA GLN A 87 9.61 -7.40 16.17
C GLN A 87 8.98 -8.32 17.21
N ASP A 88 9.04 -7.94 18.49
CA ASP A 88 8.46 -8.75 19.56
C ASP A 88 6.95 -8.92 19.40
N LYS A 89 6.24 -7.85 19.01
CA LYS A 89 4.80 -7.91 18.72
C LYS A 89 4.51 -8.85 17.55
N VAL A 90 5.27 -8.73 16.46
CA VAL A 90 5.13 -9.58 15.27
C VAL A 90 5.44 -11.04 15.61
N HIS A 91 6.51 -11.33 16.33
CA HIS A 91 6.88 -12.68 16.74
C HIS A 91 5.79 -13.31 17.62
N LYS A 92 5.30 -12.59 18.65
CA LYS A 92 4.19 -13.07 19.49
C LYS A 92 2.95 -13.39 18.67
N LEU A 93 2.62 -12.56 17.67
CA LEU A 93 1.51 -12.82 16.75
C LEU A 93 1.78 -14.04 15.86
N GLN A 94 2.98 -14.19 15.30
CA GLN A 94 3.34 -15.35 14.48
C GLN A 94 3.32 -16.65 15.28
N HIS A 95 3.72 -16.64 16.55
CA HIS A 95 3.60 -17.82 17.43
C HIS A 95 2.14 -18.23 17.64
N LYS A 96 1.20 -17.27 17.74
CA LYS A 96 -0.24 -17.57 17.77
C LYS A 96 -0.70 -18.18 16.45
N PHE A 97 -0.28 -17.62 15.30
CA PHE A 97 -0.60 -18.19 13.98
C PHE A 97 -0.09 -19.62 13.80
N TYR A 98 1.10 -19.92 14.34
CA TYR A 98 1.70 -21.26 14.26
C TYR A 98 0.91 -22.32 15.05
N ARG A 99 0.16 -21.92 16.09
CA ARG A 99 -0.70 -22.83 16.85
C ARG A 99 -1.95 -23.24 16.07
N ILE A 100 -2.49 -22.35 15.24
CA ILE A 100 -3.74 -22.57 14.49
C ILE A 100 -3.51 -23.00 13.04
N SER A 101 -2.25 -23.03 12.59
CA SER A 101 -1.90 -23.63 11.31
C SER A 101 -0.43 -24.01 11.21
N ARG A 102 -0.22 -25.28 10.87
CA ARG A 102 1.09 -25.88 10.62
C ARG A 102 1.32 -26.06 9.12
N ALA A 103 2.37 -26.81 8.78
CA ALA A 103 2.74 -27.12 7.41
C ALA A 103 1.57 -27.80 6.66
N ILE A 104 1.04 -28.90 7.19
CA ILE A 104 0.08 -29.74 6.46
C ILE A 104 -1.38 -29.35 6.76
N TRP A 105 -1.69 -28.84 7.96
CA TRP A 105 -3.06 -28.54 8.39
C TRP A 105 -3.28 -27.08 8.85
N GLY A 106 -4.56 -26.70 9.01
CA GLY A 106 -5.01 -25.43 9.58
C GLY A 106 -5.59 -24.47 8.54
N LEU A 107 -5.50 -23.17 8.80
CA LEU A 107 -6.15 -22.14 7.99
C LEU A 107 -5.78 -22.18 6.51
N ASN A 108 -6.79 -21.90 5.67
CA ASN A 108 -6.62 -21.68 4.24
C ASN A 108 -5.55 -20.58 4.00
N PRO A 109 -4.56 -20.82 3.12
CA PRO A 109 -3.50 -19.86 2.86
C PRO A 109 -3.97 -18.47 2.40
N GLN A 110 -5.11 -18.36 1.72
CA GLN A 110 -5.67 -17.07 1.34
C GLN A 110 -6.13 -16.28 2.56
N VAL A 111 -6.82 -16.94 3.50
CA VAL A 111 -7.21 -16.33 4.79
C VAL A 111 -5.98 -15.88 5.58
N LYS A 112 -4.90 -16.68 5.59
CA LYS A 112 -3.64 -16.26 6.23
C LYS A 112 -3.04 -15.02 5.58
N LYS A 113 -3.07 -14.93 4.25
CA LYS A 113 -2.59 -13.75 3.52
C LYS A 113 -3.38 -12.51 3.91
N ASP A 114 -4.70 -12.64 4.01
CA ASP A 114 -5.58 -11.54 4.39
C ASP A 114 -5.33 -11.10 5.84
N LEU A 115 -5.13 -12.06 6.76
CA LEU A 115 -4.73 -11.78 8.13
C LEU A 115 -3.35 -11.12 8.22
N TYR A 116 -2.37 -11.56 7.42
CA TYR A 116 -1.08 -10.90 7.32
C TYR A 116 -1.25 -9.44 6.88
N ASN A 117 -1.97 -9.20 5.78
CA ASN A 117 -2.18 -7.86 5.21
C ASN A 117 -2.96 -6.93 6.15
N LYS A 118 -3.96 -7.44 6.86
CA LYS A 118 -4.81 -6.65 7.76
C LYS A 118 -4.20 -6.43 9.14
N VAL A 119 -3.35 -7.35 9.62
CA VAL A 119 -2.82 -7.30 10.99
C VAL A 119 -1.31 -7.09 11.02
N THR A 120 -0.53 -8.01 10.47
CA THR A 120 0.95 -7.96 10.58
C THR A 120 1.51 -6.75 9.83
N ASP A 121 1.06 -6.53 8.59
CA ASP A 121 1.49 -5.40 7.76
C ASP A 121 1.14 -4.06 8.44
N ARG A 122 -0.03 -3.96 9.10
CA ARG A 122 -0.48 -2.77 9.83
C ARG A 122 0.29 -2.52 11.11
N ILE A 123 0.65 -3.57 11.85
CA ILE A 123 1.53 -3.45 13.02
C ILE A 123 2.90 -2.92 12.61
N ILE A 124 3.45 -3.43 11.51
CA ILE A 124 4.76 -2.98 11.02
C ILE A 124 4.67 -1.54 10.50
N ALA A 125 3.62 -1.18 9.76
CA ALA A 125 3.46 0.15 9.16
C ALA A 125 3.01 1.25 10.13
N TYR A 126 2.71 0.92 11.39
CA TYR A 126 2.16 1.88 12.35
C TYR A 126 3.11 3.06 12.57
N GLY A 127 2.67 4.27 12.24
CA GLY A 127 3.45 5.51 12.40
C GLY A 127 4.71 5.59 11.53
N HIS A 128 4.77 4.81 10.44
CA HIS A 128 5.91 4.82 9.51
C HIS A 128 6.21 6.20 8.95
N GLU A 129 5.20 7.07 8.87
CA GLU A 129 5.31 8.48 8.50
C GLU A 129 6.33 9.24 9.36
N ILE A 130 6.56 8.79 10.60
CA ILE A 130 7.45 9.42 11.58
C ILE A 130 8.81 8.69 11.65
N TRP A 131 8.82 7.36 11.72
CA TRP A 131 10.04 6.60 12.02
C TRP A 131 10.75 6.02 10.79
N PHE A 132 10.08 5.91 9.64
CA PHE A 132 10.67 5.31 8.44
C PHE A 132 11.62 6.30 7.77
N GLN A 133 12.89 5.89 7.63
CA GLN A 133 13.98 6.72 7.10
C GLN A 133 14.57 6.13 5.81
N ASN A 134 14.02 5.02 5.32
CA ASN A 134 14.50 4.30 4.12
C ASN A 134 16.02 3.99 4.13
N LYS A 135 16.59 3.73 5.31
CA LYS A 135 18.01 3.36 5.47
C LYS A 135 18.20 1.86 5.24
N SER A 136 19.33 1.46 4.64
CA SER A 136 19.61 0.06 4.30
C SER A 136 19.43 -0.92 5.46
N LYS A 137 19.96 -0.60 6.66
CA LYS A 137 19.81 -1.45 7.86
C LYS A 137 18.34 -1.59 8.30
N GLN A 138 17.57 -0.50 8.24
CA GLN A 138 16.15 -0.51 8.55
C GLN A 138 15.36 -1.34 7.53
N ASN A 139 15.65 -1.18 6.24
CA ASN A 139 14.99 -1.92 5.16
C ASN A 139 15.26 -3.44 5.28
N ILE A 140 16.50 -3.85 5.58
CA ILE A 140 16.83 -5.25 5.87
C ILE A 140 15.99 -5.78 7.04
N LYS A 141 15.86 -5.00 8.12
CA LYS A 141 15.07 -5.40 9.28
C LYS A 141 13.59 -5.57 8.95
N LEU A 142 13.03 -4.64 8.18
CA LEU A 142 11.63 -4.70 7.74
C LEU A 142 11.36 -5.93 6.87
N LEU A 143 12.28 -6.27 5.97
CA LEU A 143 12.21 -7.48 5.15
C LEU A 143 12.27 -8.76 6.00
N GLN A 144 13.07 -8.78 7.07
CA GLN A 144 13.09 -9.90 8.03
C GLN A 144 11.73 -10.06 8.75
N LEU A 145 11.12 -8.95 9.18
CA LEU A 145 9.81 -8.96 9.82
C LEU A 145 8.72 -9.49 8.88
N GLN A 146 8.67 -8.96 7.65
CA GLN A 146 7.74 -9.43 6.62
C GLN A 146 7.94 -10.93 6.33
N ARG A 147 9.20 -11.36 6.16
CA ARG A 147 9.55 -12.75 5.86
C ARG A 147 8.92 -13.74 6.85
N SER A 148 8.96 -13.43 8.15
CA SER A 148 8.40 -14.31 9.18
C SER A 148 6.92 -14.62 8.96
N GLY A 149 6.13 -13.59 8.60
CA GLY A 149 4.72 -13.74 8.29
C GLY A 149 4.46 -14.40 6.95
N LEU A 150 5.22 -14.05 5.92
CA LEU A 150 5.01 -14.64 4.59
C LEU A 150 5.37 -16.13 4.53
N ILE A 151 6.35 -16.60 5.31
CA ILE A 151 6.61 -18.05 5.47
C ILE A 151 5.36 -18.78 5.97
N SER A 152 4.62 -18.20 6.92
CA SER A 152 3.38 -18.81 7.42
C SER A 152 2.27 -18.87 6.35
N VAL A 153 2.23 -17.86 5.46
CA VAL A 153 1.28 -17.76 4.33
C VAL A 153 1.60 -18.74 3.21
N THR A 154 2.87 -18.85 2.83
CA THR A 154 3.30 -19.75 1.75
C THR A 154 3.51 -21.17 2.25
N LYS A 155 3.80 -21.38 3.54
CA LYS A 155 4.23 -22.67 4.09
C LYS A 155 5.52 -23.18 3.44
N CYS A 156 6.36 -22.30 2.90
CA CYS A 156 7.69 -22.67 2.40
C CYS A 156 8.66 -23.02 3.53
N TYR A 157 9.75 -23.71 3.19
CA TYR A 157 10.88 -23.91 4.10
C TYR A 157 11.56 -22.57 4.45
N LYS A 158 12.13 -22.49 5.66
CA LYS A 158 12.85 -21.30 6.14
C LYS A 158 14.11 -20.97 5.33
N THR A 159 14.59 -21.89 4.50
CA THR A 159 15.75 -21.73 3.60
C THR A 159 15.41 -21.00 2.30
N VAL A 160 14.13 -20.93 1.90
CA VAL A 160 13.68 -20.28 0.65
C VAL A 160 13.95 -18.78 0.67
N SER A 161 14.42 -18.18 -0.42
CA SER A 161 14.76 -16.75 -0.46
C SER A 161 13.58 -15.82 -0.14
N THR A 162 13.84 -14.64 0.45
CA THR A 162 12.77 -13.66 0.77
C THR A 162 12.06 -13.18 -0.49
N HIS A 163 12.81 -12.97 -1.58
CA HIS A 163 12.26 -12.55 -2.87
C HIS A 163 11.29 -13.61 -3.44
N ALA A 164 11.67 -14.89 -3.40
CA ALA A 164 10.79 -15.98 -3.85
C ALA A 164 9.50 -16.06 -3.01
N ILE A 165 9.61 -15.93 -1.68
CA ILE A 165 8.44 -15.97 -0.78
C ILE A 165 7.50 -14.79 -1.05
N GLN A 166 8.02 -13.60 -1.33
CA GLN A 166 7.21 -12.43 -1.71
C GLN A 166 6.38 -12.72 -2.98
N VAL A 167 6.99 -13.32 -4.01
CA VAL A 167 6.31 -13.69 -5.26
C VAL A 167 5.25 -14.78 -5.01
N LEU A 168 5.60 -15.86 -4.31
CA LEU A 168 4.66 -16.94 -4.00
C LEU A 168 3.48 -16.47 -3.15
N ALA A 169 3.74 -15.60 -2.16
CA ALA A 169 2.70 -15.00 -1.34
C ALA A 169 1.87 -13.97 -2.13
N GLY A 170 2.37 -13.46 -3.25
CA GLY A 170 1.82 -12.32 -3.96
C GLY A 170 1.80 -11.06 -3.11
N ASN A 171 2.90 -10.75 -2.42
CA ASN A 171 3.01 -9.61 -1.52
C ASN A 171 4.29 -8.81 -1.80
N PRO A 172 4.19 -7.51 -2.18
CA PRO A 172 5.36 -6.72 -2.50
C PRO A 172 6.26 -6.48 -1.28
N PRO A 173 7.56 -6.16 -1.50
CA PRO A 173 8.49 -5.84 -0.43
C PRO A 173 7.99 -4.68 0.45
N ILE A 174 7.94 -4.90 1.76
CA ILE A 174 7.35 -3.94 2.70
C ILE A 174 8.10 -2.60 2.73
N ASP A 175 9.42 -2.61 2.53
CA ASP A 175 10.23 -1.38 2.46
C ASP A 175 9.83 -0.49 1.27
N ILE A 176 9.52 -1.08 0.11
CA ILE A 176 9.00 -0.34 -1.04
C ILE A 176 7.59 0.17 -0.73
N LYS A 177 6.72 -0.65 -0.12
CA LYS A 177 5.37 -0.22 0.26
C LYS A 177 5.40 0.99 1.19
N LEU A 178 6.24 0.97 2.23
CA LEU A 178 6.37 2.08 3.18
C LEU A 178 6.97 3.32 2.52
N LYS A 179 7.95 3.16 1.63
CA LYS A 179 8.51 4.29 0.85
C LYS A 179 7.45 5.03 0.05
N LEU A 180 6.65 4.30 -0.73
CA LEU A 180 5.62 4.92 -1.57
C LEU A 180 4.44 5.45 -0.74
N SER A 181 4.11 4.79 0.38
CA SER A 181 3.11 5.27 1.33
C SER A 181 3.54 6.58 1.99
N LEU A 182 4.82 6.72 2.35
CA LEU A 182 5.39 7.97 2.86
C LEU A 182 5.32 9.08 1.82
N GLN A 183 5.66 8.81 0.55
CA GLN A 183 5.52 9.79 -0.53
C GLN A 183 4.07 10.26 -0.65
N LEU A 184 3.09 9.34 -0.65
CA LEU A 184 1.67 9.68 -0.70
C LEU A 184 1.24 10.54 0.51
N HIS A 185 1.77 10.26 1.70
CA HIS A 185 1.49 11.06 2.89
C HIS A 185 1.99 12.49 2.72
N ASN A 186 3.23 12.66 2.29
CA ASN A 186 3.84 13.97 2.08
C ASN A 186 3.13 14.77 1.00
N PHE A 187 2.76 14.13 -0.10
CA PHE A 187 1.94 14.75 -1.15
C PHE A 187 0.64 15.31 -0.61
N LYS A 188 -0.09 14.52 0.21
CA LYS A 188 -1.38 14.93 0.76
C LYS A 188 -1.31 16.01 1.83
N HIS A 189 -0.37 15.88 2.77
CA HIS A 189 -0.38 16.65 4.02
C HIS A 189 0.68 17.75 4.05
N HIS A 190 1.77 17.58 3.32
CA HIS A 190 2.88 18.53 3.27
C HIS A 190 2.97 19.25 1.92
N LYS A 191 2.06 18.96 0.99
CA LYS A 191 2.01 19.53 -0.37
C LYS A 191 3.34 19.37 -1.11
N GLU A 192 4.08 18.30 -0.82
CA GLU A 192 5.34 17.99 -1.51
C GLU A 192 5.03 17.45 -2.91
N THR A 193 5.81 17.89 -3.90
CA THR A 193 5.78 17.34 -5.26
C THR A 193 6.22 15.88 -5.23
N ILE A 194 5.45 15.01 -5.89
CA ILE A 194 5.83 13.62 -6.13
C ILE A 194 6.44 13.51 -7.52
N THR A 195 7.59 12.85 -7.65
CA THR A 195 8.14 12.46 -8.95
C THR A 195 7.90 10.97 -9.18
N ILE A 196 7.16 10.61 -10.24
CA ILE A 196 6.97 9.21 -10.67
C ILE A 196 7.43 9.14 -12.12
N GLN A 197 8.41 8.27 -12.40
CA GLN A 197 8.90 7.99 -13.76
C GLN A 197 9.30 9.26 -14.53
N ASN A 198 9.98 10.20 -13.84
CA ASN A 198 10.43 11.51 -14.33
C ASN A 198 9.33 12.54 -14.58
N THR A 199 8.07 12.23 -14.29
CA THR A 199 6.98 13.21 -14.26
C THR A 199 6.77 13.72 -12.85
N ASN A 200 6.65 15.04 -12.71
CA ASN A 200 6.36 15.71 -11.44
C ASN A 200 4.85 15.93 -11.28
N TYR A 201 4.33 15.58 -10.13
CA TYR A 201 2.94 15.71 -9.74
C TYR A 201 2.88 16.64 -8.55
N VAL A 202 2.23 17.79 -8.70
CA VAL A 202 2.09 18.80 -7.65
C VAL A 202 0.68 18.71 -7.06
N ASN A 203 0.57 18.82 -5.74
CA ASN A 203 -0.72 18.88 -5.06
C ASN A 203 -1.10 20.34 -4.81
N HIS A 204 -1.79 20.97 -5.76
CA HIS A 204 -2.41 22.27 -5.53
C HIS A 204 -3.76 22.06 -4.84
N ALA A 205 -3.71 21.47 -3.63
CA ALA A 205 -4.92 21.30 -2.84
C ALA A 205 -5.59 22.68 -2.65
N PRO A 206 -6.91 22.76 -2.85
CA PRO A 206 -7.68 24.00 -2.74
C PRO A 206 -7.50 24.62 -1.36
N SER A 207 -7.54 25.96 -1.34
CA SER A 207 -7.10 26.81 -0.23
C SER A 207 -7.92 26.68 1.07
N GLN A 208 -9.01 25.91 1.10
CA GLN A 208 -9.87 25.73 2.29
C GLN A 208 -10.16 24.25 2.61
N ASP A 209 -10.13 23.91 3.90
CA ASP A 209 -10.58 22.61 4.42
C ASP A 209 -12.11 22.47 4.24
N PRO A 210 -12.60 21.42 3.54
CA PRO A 210 -14.02 21.11 3.40
C PRO A 210 -14.84 21.10 4.70
N ARG A 211 -14.19 20.88 5.84
CA ARG A 211 -14.82 20.82 7.16
C ARG A 211 -15.05 22.18 7.82
N LEU A 212 -14.52 23.26 7.23
CA LEU A 212 -14.64 24.63 7.74
C LEU A 212 -15.69 25.47 7.01
N ILE A 213 -16.47 24.88 6.11
CA ILE A 213 -17.52 25.58 5.36
C ILE A 213 -18.67 25.87 6.30
N ALA A 214 -19.06 27.14 6.40
CA ALA A 214 -20.16 27.52 7.25
C ALA A 214 -21.49 26.94 6.74
N PRO A 215 -22.44 26.60 7.63
CA PRO A 215 -23.72 26.02 7.23
C PRO A 215 -24.50 26.86 6.21
N TRP A 216 -24.35 28.18 6.24
CA TRP A 216 -24.99 29.12 5.32
C TRP A 216 -24.34 29.17 3.92
N ASP A 217 -23.13 28.64 3.76
CA ASP A 217 -22.44 28.53 2.46
C ASP A 217 -22.78 27.21 1.73
N LYS A 218 -23.63 26.35 2.32
CA LYS A 218 -24.06 25.09 1.74
C LYS A 218 -25.17 25.30 0.72
N MET A 219 -24.76 25.57 -0.52
CA MET A 219 -25.68 25.79 -1.64
C MET A 219 -26.02 24.47 -2.37
N ALA A 220 -27.20 24.42 -2.96
CA ALA A 220 -27.63 23.35 -3.86
C ALA A 220 -28.22 23.98 -5.13
N PHE A 221 -27.85 23.44 -6.29
CA PHE A 221 -28.43 23.89 -7.56
C PHE A 221 -29.17 22.73 -8.22
N LYS A 222 -30.47 22.95 -8.43
CA LYS A 222 -31.34 21.98 -9.08
C LYS A 222 -31.04 21.91 -10.58
N TRP A 223 -31.28 20.74 -11.14
CA TRP A 223 -31.12 20.47 -12.56
C TRP A 223 -32.36 19.73 -13.07
N ASN A 224 -32.63 19.85 -14.37
CA ASN A 224 -33.80 19.26 -15.02
C ASN A 224 -33.40 18.36 -16.20
N TYR A 225 -34.34 17.60 -16.74
CA TYR A 225 -34.12 16.90 -18.01
C TYR A 225 -34.15 17.91 -19.16
N TYR A 226 -33.19 17.81 -20.08
CA TYR A 226 -33.13 18.65 -21.26
C TYR A 226 -34.34 18.42 -22.20
N ARG A 227 -34.84 19.50 -22.80
CA ARG A 227 -35.85 19.49 -23.86
C ARG A 227 -35.45 20.53 -24.92
N GLU A 228 -35.71 20.22 -26.20
CA GLU A 228 -35.26 21.05 -27.33
C GLU A 228 -35.93 22.42 -27.40
N ASP A 229 -37.11 22.59 -26.77
CA ASP A 229 -37.89 23.83 -26.70
C ASP A 229 -37.40 24.81 -25.62
N THR A 230 -36.23 24.57 -25.02
CA THR A 230 -35.68 25.42 -23.96
C THR A 230 -35.10 26.73 -24.49
N ALA A 231 -35.77 27.84 -24.19
CA ALA A 231 -35.29 29.18 -24.51
C ALA A 231 -33.98 29.54 -23.76
N GLY A 232 -33.08 30.25 -24.45
CA GLY A 232 -31.76 30.65 -23.96
C GLY A 232 -30.61 30.01 -24.75
N THR A 233 -29.38 30.44 -24.47
CA THR A 233 -28.19 29.91 -25.15
C THR A 233 -27.87 28.51 -24.65
N GLN A 234 -27.77 27.53 -25.55
CA GLN A 234 -27.49 26.13 -25.23
C GLN A 234 -25.97 25.87 -25.27
N ILE A 235 -25.43 25.33 -24.18
CA ILE A 235 -24.01 24.98 -24.05
C ILE A 235 -23.92 23.50 -23.70
N PHE A 236 -23.44 22.68 -24.64
CA PHE A 236 -23.26 21.23 -24.44
C PHE A 236 -21.86 20.92 -23.92
N THR A 237 -21.77 20.02 -22.94
CA THR A 237 -20.49 19.59 -22.33
C THR A 237 -20.46 18.07 -22.17
N ASP A 238 -19.30 17.45 -22.43
CA ASP A 238 -19.03 16.02 -22.20
C ASP A 238 -18.87 15.68 -20.69
N GLU A 239 -18.65 14.40 -20.35
CA GLU A 239 -18.62 13.80 -19.01
C GLU A 239 -17.44 14.24 -18.12
N CYS A 240 -17.21 15.55 -17.98
CA CYS A 240 -16.11 16.10 -17.20
C CYS A 240 -16.53 17.30 -16.34
N LEU A 241 -16.21 17.23 -15.04
CA LEU A 241 -16.48 18.30 -14.07
C LEU A 241 -15.87 19.65 -14.49
N LEU A 242 -14.68 19.63 -15.09
CA LEU A 242 -14.00 20.83 -15.58
C LEU A 242 -14.79 21.52 -16.69
N LEU A 243 -15.41 20.76 -17.60
CA LEU A 243 -16.17 21.34 -18.71
C LEU A 243 -17.41 22.09 -18.20
N LEU A 244 -18.06 21.59 -17.15
CA LEU A 244 -19.12 22.33 -16.47
C LEU A 244 -18.62 23.67 -15.92
N LYS A 245 -17.46 23.67 -15.23
CA LYS A 245 -16.84 24.90 -14.71
C LYS A 245 -16.53 25.89 -15.84
N LEU A 246 -15.92 25.43 -16.93
CA LEU A 246 -15.58 26.26 -18.09
C LEU A 246 -16.82 26.79 -18.79
N ALA A 247 -17.89 26.00 -18.92
CA ALA A 247 -19.16 26.45 -19.49
C ALA A 247 -19.79 27.59 -18.67
N ILE A 248 -19.71 27.52 -17.34
CA ILE A 248 -20.19 28.59 -16.44
C ILE A 248 -19.35 29.86 -16.62
N LEU A 249 -18.02 29.72 -16.67
CA LEU A 249 -17.11 30.84 -16.88
C LEU A 249 -17.32 31.49 -18.24
N TYR A 250 -17.49 30.69 -19.29
CA TYR A 250 -17.82 31.16 -20.63
C TYR A 250 -19.15 31.93 -20.64
N ALA A 251 -20.20 31.41 -20.01
CA ALA A 251 -21.47 32.13 -19.90
C ALA A 251 -21.33 33.48 -19.18
N ALA A 252 -20.49 33.54 -18.14
CA ALA A 252 -20.19 34.77 -17.42
C ALA A 252 -19.40 35.78 -18.27
N GLU A 253 -18.38 35.31 -18.99
CA GLU A 253 -17.54 36.12 -19.88
C GLU A 253 -18.36 36.73 -21.03
N GLN A 254 -19.22 35.91 -21.65
CA GLN A 254 -20.12 36.33 -22.73
C GLN A 254 -21.36 37.10 -22.22
N GLN A 255 -21.49 37.31 -20.90
CA GLN A 255 -22.60 38.03 -20.27
C GLN A 255 -23.98 37.51 -20.70
N LEU A 256 -24.11 36.19 -20.84
CA LEU A 256 -25.34 35.58 -21.34
C LEU A 256 -26.50 35.83 -20.35
N PRO A 257 -27.66 36.34 -20.81
CA PRO A 257 -28.80 36.58 -19.92
C PRO A 257 -29.43 35.28 -19.42
N VAL A 258 -29.49 34.26 -20.28
CA VAL A 258 -29.96 32.91 -19.95
C VAL A 258 -29.05 31.88 -20.63
N ALA A 259 -28.33 31.10 -19.84
CA ALA A 259 -27.45 30.02 -20.29
C ALA A 259 -27.97 28.65 -19.82
N ASN A 260 -28.24 27.76 -20.77
CA ASN A 260 -28.68 26.40 -20.55
C ASN A 260 -27.47 25.47 -20.72
N ILE A 261 -26.84 25.05 -19.61
CA ILE A 261 -25.70 24.13 -19.63
C ILE A 261 -26.23 22.71 -19.59
N ILE A 262 -25.88 21.92 -20.60
CA ILE A 262 -26.42 20.60 -20.89
C ILE A 262 -25.28 19.59 -20.82
N THR A 263 -25.37 18.62 -19.91
CA THR A 263 -24.35 17.59 -19.70
C THR A 263 -24.97 16.22 -19.57
N ASP A 264 -24.28 15.19 -20.04
CA ASP A 264 -24.65 13.80 -19.80
C ASP A 264 -24.09 13.25 -18.47
N SER A 265 -23.22 14.01 -17.79
CA SER A 265 -22.65 13.67 -16.49
C SER A 265 -23.63 13.83 -15.34
N ARG A 266 -24.49 12.82 -15.15
CA ARG A 266 -25.46 12.80 -14.05
C ARG A 266 -24.77 12.88 -12.68
N SER A 267 -23.57 12.31 -12.55
CA SER A 267 -22.79 12.29 -11.31
C SER A 267 -22.39 13.70 -10.87
N VAL A 268 -21.98 14.55 -11.82
CA VAL A 268 -21.64 15.96 -11.57
C VAL A 268 -22.87 16.75 -11.15
N LEU A 269 -24.00 16.57 -11.83
CA LEU A 269 -25.25 17.25 -11.49
C LEU A 269 -25.78 16.87 -10.10
N LEU A 270 -25.72 15.58 -9.74
CA LEU A 270 -26.05 15.11 -8.39
C LEU A 270 -25.09 15.68 -7.33
N ALA A 271 -23.82 15.86 -7.67
CA ALA A 271 -22.82 16.43 -6.78
C ALA A 271 -23.09 17.92 -6.48
N VAL A 272 -23.52 18.69 -7.48
CA VAL A 272 -23.89 20.11 -7.33
C VAL A 272 -25.26 20.28 -6.65
N ASP A 273 -26.21 19.37 -6.87
CA ASP A 273 -27.51 19.38 -6.19
C ASP A 273 -27.41 18.99 -4.70
N ASN A 274 -26.36 18.29 -4.29
CA ASN A 274 -26.20 17.89 -2.89
C ASN A 274 -25.62 19.05 -2.04
N PRO A 275 -26.38 19.66 -1.10
CA PRO A 275 -25.89 20.74 -0.25
C PRO A 275 -24.80 20.30 0.73
N SER A 276 -24.72 19.00 1.04
CA SER A 276 -23.71 18.43 1.93
C SER A 276 -22.40 18.07 1.23
N ASN A 277 -22.33 18.23 -0.09
CA ASN A 277 -21.11 17.97 -0.83
C ASN A 277 -20.11 19.12 -0.62
N CYS A 278 -19.02 18.80 0.09
CA CYS A 278 -17.94 19.72 0.41
C CYS A 278 -16.70 19.51 -0.47
N ASP A 279 -16.81 18.81 -1.59
CA ASP A 279 -15.71 18.73 -2.55
C ASP A 279 -15.34 20.13 -3.04
N PRO A 280 -14.07 20.55 -2.96
CA PRO A 280 -13.68 21.92 -3.29
C PRO A 280 -13.96 22.35 -4.73
N ASN A 281 -13.83 21.44 -5.70
CA ASN A 281 -14.12 21.76 -7.10
C ASN A 281 -15.63 21.98 -7.29
N ILE A 282 -16.44 21.19 -6.60
CA ILE A 282 -17.91 21.36 -6.57
C ILE A 282 -18.30 22.67 -5.87
N LEU A 283 -17.64 23.05 -4.78
CA LEU A 283 -17.91 24.31 -4.08
C LEU A 283 -17.54 25.52 -4.93
N GLU A 284 -16.43 25.45 -5.66
CA GLU A 284 -16.05 26.50 -6.60
C GLU A 284 -17.10 26.66 -7.71
N ILE A 285 -17.58 25.55 -8.28
CA ILE A 285 -18.69 25.57 -9.25
C ILE A 285 -19.95 26.19 -8.64
N LYS A 286 -20.32 25.81 -7.41
CA LYS A 286 -21.46 26.40 -6.70
C LYS A 286 -21.32 27.90 -6.50
N ARG A 287 -20.12 28.38 -6.16
CA ARG A 287 -19.83 29.83 -6.03
C ARG A 287 -19.93 30.54 -7.37
N LEU A 288 -19.43 29.93 -8.46
CA LEU A 288 -19.54 30.50 -9.80
C LEU A 288 -21.00 30.60 -10.25
N LEU A 289 -21.81 29.57 -9.99
CA LEU A 289 -23.25 29.59 -10.26
C LEU A 289 -23.97 30.66 -9.43
N ALA A 290 -23.62 30.81 -8.15
CA ALA A 290 -24.21 31.80 -7.25
C ALA A 290 -23.93 33.26 -7.66
N ASN A 291 -22.71 33.51 -8.14
CA ASN A 291 -22.22 34.85 -8.45
C ASN A 291 -22.43 35.26 -9.91
N HIS A 292 -22.96 34.38 -10.75
CA HIS A 292 -23.24 34.69 -12.13
C HIS A 292 -24.39 35.72 -12.22
N ARG A 293 -24.20 36.79 -13.01
CA ARG A 293 -25.18 37.89 -13.12
C ARG A 293 -26.45 37.52 -13.92
N GLY A 294 -26.34 36.58 -14.86
CA GLY A 294 -27.46 36.05 -15.64
C GLY A 294 -28.14 34.86 -14.98
N THR A 295 -29.00 34.16 -15.72
CA THR A 295 -29.63 32.91 -15.27
C THR A 295 -28.91 31.70 -15.86
N ILE A 296 -28.29 30.87 -15.03
CA ILE A 296 -27.77 29.56 -15.45
C ILE A 296 -28.76 28.47 -15.09
N ARG A 297 -29.11 27.64 -16.07
CA ARG A 297 -29.96 26.45 -15.90
C ARG A 297 -29.14 25.21 -16.23
N LEU A 298 -29.19 24.22 -15.35
CA LEU A 298 -28.49 22.96 -15.51
C LEU A 298 -29.44 21.90 -16.05
N PHE A 299 -29.05 21.22 -17.11
CA PHE A 299 -29.83 20.15 -17.72
C PHE A 299 -29.02 18.87 -17.85
N TRP A 300 -29.66 17.74 -17.53
CA TRP A 300 -29.15 16.42 -17.85
C TRP A 300 -29.70 15.96 -19.20
N ILE A 301 -28.84 15.38 -20.02
CA ILE A 301 -29.20 14.71 -21.27
C ILE A 301 -28.68 13.27 -21.26
N LYS A 302 -29.34 12.38 -22.01
CA LYS A 302 -28.89 11.00 -22.13
C LYS A 302 -27.73 10.91 -23.13
N ALA A 303 -26.62 10.31 -22.72
CA ALA A 303 -25.49 10.00 -23.59
C ALA A 303 -25.90 9.09 -24.76
N HIS A 304 -25.28 9.30 -25.93
CA HIS A 304 -25.46 8.49 -27.16
C HIS A 304 -26.93 8.31 -27.60
N ALA A 305 -27.73 9.36 -27.47
CA ALA A 305 -29.16 9.34 -27.79
C ALA A 305 -29.52 10.10 -29.09
N GLY A 306 -28.56 10.44 -29.96
CA GLY A 306 -28.82 11.13 -31.22
C GLY A 306 -28.85 12.66 -31.13
N PHE A 307 -28.52 13.25 -29.98
CA PHE A 307 -28.52 14.70 -29.80
C PHE A 307 -27.24 15.30 -30.38
N PHE A 308 -27.36 16.02 -31.50
CA PHE A 308 -26.25 16.58 -32.25
C PHE A 308 -25.26 17.39 -31.39
N GLY A 309 -25.74 18.22 -30.47
CA GLY A 309 -24.90 19.01 -29.57
C GLY A 309 -24.05 18.18 -28.60
N ASN A 310 -24.63 17.10 -28.05
CA ASN A 310 -23.90 16.18 -27.16
C ASN A 310 -22.90 15.33 -27.95
N GLU A 311 -23.31 14.79 -29.09
CA GLU A 311 -22.42 13.97 -29.93
C GLU A 311 -21.20 14.76 -30.40
N ARG A 312 -21.39 16.04 -30.72
CA ARG A 312 -20.30 16.94 -31.07
C ARG A 312 -19.39 17.26 -29.89
N ALA A 313 -19.93 17.37 -28.67
CA ALA A 313 -19.11 17.55 -27.46
C ALA A 313 -18.26 16.29 -27.18
N ASP A 314 -18.85 15.09 -27.25
CA ASP A 314 -18.15 13.81 -27.10
C ASP A 314 -17.05 13.64 -28.17
N GLU A 315 -17.33 14.05 -29.41
CA GLU A 315 -16.37 14.00 -30.51
C GLU A 315 -15.16 14.89 -30.23
N TYR A 316 -15.39 16.14 -29.81
CA TYR A 316 -14.29 17.05 -29.45
C TYR A 316 -13.47 16.55 -28.27
N ALA A 317 -14.11 15.96 -27.27
CA ALA A 317 -13.39 15.36 -26.14
C ALA A 317 -12.52 14.17 -26.58
N LYS A 318 -13.01 13.33 -27.50
CA LYS A 318 -12.20 12.24 -28.09
C LYS A 318 -11.02 12.77 -28.90
N GLN A 319 -11.22 13.80 -29.73
CA GLN A 319 -10.15 14.44 -30.50
C GLN A 319 -9.09 15.08 -29.59
N ALA A 320 -9.48 15.60 -28.43
CA ALA A 320 -8.53 16.15 -27.46
C ALA A 320 -7.57 15.07 -26.89
N THR A 321 -7.97 13.80 -26.84
CA THR A 321 -7.10 12.71 -26.37
C THR A 321 -5.92 12.40 -27.29
N THR A 322 -5.96 12.86 -28.54
CA THR A 322 -4.91 12.61 -29.55
C THR A 322 -3.98 13.81 -29.76
N LYS A 323 -4.18 14.92 -29.03
CA LYS A 323 -3.30 16.09 -29.10
C LYS A 323 -1.97 15.83 -28.36
N ASP A 324 -0.87 16.28 -28.95
CA ASP A 324 0.47 16.19 -28.33
C ASP A 324 0.69 17.24 -27.23
N THR A 325 -0.16 18.27 -27.17
CA THR A 325 -0.07 19.37 -26.20
C THR A 325 -1.27 19.36 -25.25
N ILE A 326 -0.99 19.58 -23.96
CA ILE A 326 -2.01 19.73 -22.92
C ILE A 326 -2.47 21.20 -22.92
N ASP A 327 -3.74 21.44 -23.27
CA ASP A 327 -4.32 22.79 -23.34
C ASP A 327 -4.54 23.40 -21.93
N ILE A 328 -4.85 22.56 -20.93
CA ILE A 328 -5.07 22.95 -19.53
C ILE A 328 -4.39 21.92 -18.63
N ASP A 329 -3.33 22.33 -17.93
CA ASP A 329 -2.68 21.50 -16.91
C ASP A 329 -3.55 21.50 -15.65
N MET A 330 -4.03 20.32 -15.25
CA MET A 330 -4.88 20.16 -14.09
C MET A 330 -4.14 19.50 -12.93
N ASP A 331 -4.51 19.92 -11.74
CA ASP A 331 -4.05 19.31 -10.50
C ASP A 331 -4.50 17.86 -10.39
N PHE A 332 -3.57 16.99 -10.02
CA PHE A 332 -3.83 15.56 -10.02
C PHE A 332 -4.67 15.13 -8.82
N ASP A 333 -5.78 14.47 -9.11
CA ASP A 333 -6.62 13.83 -8.12
C ASP A 333 -5.85 12.81 -7.27
N ILE A 334 -6.03 12.85 -5.95
CA ILE A 334 -5.42 11.89 -5.01
C ILE A 334 -5.67 10.41 -5.42
N PRO A 335 -6.87 10.00 -5.89
CA PRO A 335 -7.09 8.67 -6.46
C PRO A 335 -6.17 8.33 -7.65
N PHE A 336 -5.94 9.29 -8.55
CA PHE A 336 -5.05 9.11 -9.69
C PHE A 336 -3.60 8.89 -9.23
N VAL A 337 -3.10 9.74 -8.32
CA VAL A 337 -1.75 9.57 -7.74
C VAL A 337 -1.62 8.24 -7.00
N LYS A 338 -2.65 7.79 -6.26
CA LYS A 338 -2.66 6.45 -5.64
C LYS A 338 -2.53 5.33 -6.69
N LYS A 339 -3.22 5.44 -7.82
CA LYS A 339 -3.15 4.46 -8.92
C LYS A 339 -1.73 4.44 -9.51
N LEU A 340 -1.14 5.61 -9.76
CA LEU A 340 0.25 5.73 -10.23
C LEU A 340 1.25 5.10 -9.26
N LEU A 341 1.16 5.41 -7.97
CA LEU A 341 2.03 4.81 -6.95
C LEU A 341 1.86 3.30 -6.83
N LYS A 342 0.65 2.78 -7.04
CA LYS A 342 0.41 1.32 -7.08
C LYS A 342 1.08 0.67 -8.29
N ASN A 343 1.06 1.33 -9.45
CA ASN A 343 1.77 0.86 -10.64
C ASN A 343 3.29 0.91 -10.41
N GLU A 344 3.77 1.99 -9.81
CA GLU A 344 5.18 2.16 -9.46
C GLU A 344 5.65 1.11 -8.44
N LEU A 345 4.81 0.75 -7.45
CA LEU A 345 5.08 -0.35 -6.52
C LEU A 345 5.35 -1.66 -7.26
N ASN A 346 4.49 -2.02 -8.21
CA ASN A 346 4.65 -3.24 -8.99
C ASN A 346 5.90 -3.17 -9.88
N ARG A 347 6.19 -2.01 -10.49
CA ARG A 347 7.39 -1.80 -11.30
C ARG A 347 8.67 -1.98 -10.48
N LEU A 348 8.77 -1.31 -9.33
CA LEU A 348 9.93 -1.42 -8.43
C LEU A 348 10.09 -2.84 -7.87
N TRP A 349 8.97 -3.52 -7.58
CA TRP A 349 8.99 -4.92 -7.19
C TRP A 349 9.51 -5.82 -8.32
N GLN A 350 9.03 -5.62 -9.55
CA GLN A 350 9.49 -6.36 -10.72
C GLN A 350 10.99 -6.15 -10.98
N ILE A 351 11.48 -4.92 -10.90
CA ILE A 351 12.92 -4.60 -11.05
C ILE A 351 13.74 -5.36 -10.00
N ARG A 352 13.32 -5.31 -8.73
CA ARG A 352 13.99 -6.03 -7.65
C ARG A 352 13.97 -7.55 -7.86
N TRP A 353 12.86 -8.08 -8.41
CA TRP A 353 12.74 -9.50 -8.67
C TRP A 353 13.65 -9.95 -9.82
N SER A 354 13.61 -9.24 -10.95
CA SER A 354 14.45 -9.49 -12.12
C SER A 354 15.94 -9.41 -11.81
N ALA A 355 16.35 -8.41 -11.02
CA ALA A 355 17.75 -8.21 -10.62
C ALA A 355 18.23 -9.17 -9.52
N SER A 356 17.35 -9.95 -8.89
CA SER A 356 17.74 -10.83 -7.78
C SER A 356 18.51 -12.04 -8.27
N THR A 357 19.64 -12.32 -7.62
CA THR A 357 20.39 -13.58 -7.78
C THR A 357 19.82 -14.72 -6.93
N LYS A 358 18.81 -14.45 -6.09
CA LYS A 358 18.24 -15.44 -5.15
C LYS A 358 16.85 -15.90 -5.58
N GLY A 359 16.57 -17.20 -5.45
CA GLY A 359 15.28 -17.80 -5.80
C GLY A 359 15.08 -17.95 -7.32
N ARG A 360 16.17 -18.24 -8.05
CA ARG A 360 16.16 -18.32 -9.51
C ARG A 360 15.29 -19.46 -10.04
N GLU A 361 15.14 -20.51 -9.25
CA GLU A 361 14.24 -21.64 -9.50
C GLU A 361 12.79 -21.16 -9.58
N VAL A 362 12.37 -20.30 -8.65
CA VAL A 362 11.05 -19.67 -8.68
C VAL A 362 10.95 -18.66 -9.82
N PHE A 363 12.02 -17.90 -10.10
CA PHE A 363 12.03 -16.93 -11.21
C PHE A 363 11.83 -17.61 -12.57
N ALA A 364 12.43 -18.77 -12.79
CA ALA A 364 12.28 -19.54 -14.03
C ALA A 364 10.82 -19.93 -14.29
N LEU A 365 10.01 -20.09 -13.24
CA LEU A 365 8.59 -20.42 -13.32
C LEU A 365 7.68 -19.20 -13.27
N LEU A 366 8.09 -18.19 -12.51
CA LEU A 366 7.30 -17.01 -12.15
C LEU A 366 8.17 -15.75 -12.31
N SER A 367 8.48 -15.41 -13.55
CA SER A 367 9.29 -14.25 -13.87
C SER A 367 8.56 -12.92 -13.61
N THR A 368 7.22 -12.93 -13.68
CA THR A 368 6.37 -11.75 -13.44
C THR A 368 5.79 -11.73 -12.03
N VAL A 369 5.95 -10.60 -11.34
CA VAL A 369 5.35 -10.39 -10.01
C VAL A 369 3.84 -10.16 -10.13
N ARG A 370 3.08 -10.69 -9.16
CA ARG A 370 1.63 -10.53 -9.10
C ARG A 370 1.18 -10.36 -7.66
N THR A 371 0.12 -9.59 -7.43
CA THR A 371 -0.48 -9.40 -6.10
C THR A 371 -1.42 -10.55 -5.72
N ALA A 372 -1.82 -11.40 -6.67
CA ALA A 372 -2.51 -12.65 -6.38
C ALA A 372 -1.54 -13.66 -5.79
N ARG A 373 -1.98 -14.45 -4.80
CA ARG A 373 -1.17 -15.54 -4.24
C ARG A 373 -1.08 -16.68 -5.25
N ILE A 374 0.09 -17.28 -5.38
CA ILE A 374 0.27 -18.50 -6.17
C ILE A 374 -0.43 -19.68 -5.47
N GLN A 375 -1.18 -20.48 -6.21
CA GLN A 375 -1.92 -21.63 -5.65
C GLN A 375 -1.00 -22.83 -5.38
N GLY A 376 -0.08 -22.70 -4.43
CA GLY A 376 0.70 -23.81 -3.89
C GLY A 376 0.43 -24.02 -2.40
N ASP A 377 0.47 -25.27 -1.95
CA ASP A 377 0.44 -25.64 -0.53
C ASP A 377 1.85 -26.02 -0.03
N PHE A 378 1.96 -26.66 1.13
CA PHE A 378 3.25 -27.09 1.66
C PHE A 378 4.01 -28.04 0.72
N PHE A 379 3.31 -28.91 -0.01
CA PHE A 379 3.89 -29.91 -0.90
C PHE A 379 4.28 -29.28 -2.24
N ILE A 380 3.36 -28.55 -2.86
CA ILE A 380 3.60 -27.92 -4.16
C ILE A 380 4.63 -26.80 -4.06
N ASN A 381 4.68 -26.06 -2.95
CA ASN A 381 5.68 -25.00 -2.80
C ASN A 381 7.12 -25.53 -2.70
N GLN A 382 7.32 -26.79 -2.30
CA GLN A 382 8.64 -27.45 -2.38
C GLN A 382 9.08 -27.59 -3.83
N LEU A 383 8.15 -27.98 -4.72
CA LEU A 383 8.37 -28.10 -6.15
C LEU A 383 8.52 -26.74 -6.85
N PHE A 384 7.87 -25.68 -6.37
CA PHE A 384 8.14 -24.33 -6.89
C PHE A 384 9.57 -23.87 -6.55
N THR A 385 10.02 -24.15 -5.32
CA THR A 385 11.27 -23.59 -4.81
C THR A 385 12.48 -24.48 -5.02
N GLY A 386 12.29 -25.78 -5.25
CA GLY A 386 13.37 -26.76 -5.30
C GLY A 386 13.91 -27.06 -3.90
N HIS A 387 13.02 -27.00 -2.90
CA HIS A 387 13.37 -27.15 -1.49
C HIS A 387 12.57 -28.29 -0.86
N GLY A 388 12.86 -28.60 0.41
CA GLY A 388 12.20 -29.67 1.15
C GLY A 388 12.74 -31.03 0.77
N ALA A 389 11.88 -32.02 0.52
CA ALA A 389 12.25 -33.43 0.33
C ALA A 389 12.91 -33.77 -1.03
N ILE A 390 13.48 -32.78 -1.71
CA ILE A 390 14.20 -32.95 -2.97
C ILE A 390 15.69 -33.19 -2.66
N GLY A 391 16.28 -34.23 -3.23
CA GLY A 391 17.64 -34.69 -2.94
C GLY A 391 18.70 -33.58 -2.98
N LEU A 392 18.75 -32.77 -4.04
CA LEU A 392 19.70 -31.64 -4.12
C LEU A 392 19.58 -30.65 -2.95
N HIS A 393 18.35 -30.38 -2.48
CA HIS A 393 18.15 -29.53 -1.31
C HIS A 393 18.53 -30.24 -0.01
N GLN A 394 18.23 -31.53 0.09
CA GLN A 394 18.58 -32.36 1.24
C GLN A 394 20.10 -32.47 1.43
N GLU A 395 20.84 -32.62 0.34
CA GLU A 395 22.31 -32.59 0.35
C GLU A 395 22.84 -31.24 0.82
N ARG A 396 22.39 -30.15 0.18
CA ARG A 396 22.89 -28.80 0.46
C ARG A 396 22.67 -28.32 1.90
N PHE A 397 21.54 -28.66 2.50
CA PHE A 397 21.14 -28.13 3.82
C PHE A 397 21.18 -29.14 4.95
N PHE A 398 21.17 -30.45 4.66
CA PHE A 398 21.07 -31.51 5.67
C PHE A 398 22.11 -32.63 5.50
N ARG A 399 23.09 -32.49 4.60
CA ARG A 399 24.18 -33.47 4.37
C ARG A 399 23.68 -34.89 4.04
N LYS A 400 22.51 -35.00 3.39
CA LYS A 400 21.99 -36.27 2.86
C LYS A 400 22.49 -36.50 1.43
N SER A 401 22.33 -37.70 0.89
CA SER A 401 22.61 -37.96 -0.53
C SER A 401 21.62 -37.21 -1.43
N SER A 402 22.10 -36.65 -2.54
CA SER A 402 21.26 -36.11 -3.61
C SER A 402 20.71 -37.18 -4.56
N SER A 403 21.15 -38.44 -4.41
CA SER A 403 20.69 -39.54 -5.23
C SER A 403 19.23 -39.90 -4.95
N CYS A 404 18.46 -40.11 -6.01
CA CYS A 404 17.14 -40.69 -5.90
C CYS A 404 17.27 -42.21 -5.69
N SER A 405 16.37 -42.76 -4.88
CA SER A 405 16.26 -44.21 -4.69
C SER A 405 15.76 -44.97 -5.93
N CYS A 406 15.53 -44.30 -7.05
CA CYS A 406 15.33 -44.93 -8.36
C CYS A 406 16.65 -45.19 -9.12
N GLY A 407 17.80 -44.83 -8.54
CA GLY A 407 19.12 -44.96 -9.14
C GLY A 407 19.67 -43.69 -9.80
N GLN A 408 18.89 -42.61 -9.91
CA GLN A 408 19.37 -41.33 -10.45
C GLN A 408 20.33 -40.66 -9.45
N GLN A 409 21.51 -40.21 -9.92
CA GLN A 409 22.52 -39.58 -9.05
C GLN A 409 22.12 -38.20 -8.52
N LEU A 410 21.38 -37.42 -9.31
CA LEU A 410 20.95 -36.07 -8.94
C LEU A 410 19.42 -35.97 -8.99
N GLU A 411 18.79 -35.87 -7.82
CA GLU A 411 17.37 -35.62 -7.69
C GLU A 411 17.09 -34.11 -7.60
N ASP A 412 16.68 -33.52 -8.72
CA ASP A 412 16.18 -32.15 -8.84
C ASP A 412 14.65 -32.13 -9.05
N GLN A 413 14.08 -30.92 -9.22
CA GLN A 413 12.64 -30.76 -9.49
C GLN A 413 12.23 -31.47 -10.79
N ASN A 414 13.05 -31.37 -11.84
CA ASN A 414 12.74 -31.96 -13.14
C ASN A 414 12.70 -33.48 -13.05
N HIS A 415 13.63 -34.09 -12.33
CA HIS A 415 13.65 -35.52 -12.10
C HIS A 415 12.36 -35.97 -11.41
N VAL A 416 11.98 -35.32 -10.31
CA VAL A 416 10.76 -35.67 -9.57
C VAL A 416 9.51 -35.53 -10.44
N ILE A 417 9.43 -34.46 -11.24
CA ILE A 417 8.23 -34.11 -12.02
C ILE A 417 8.12 -34.92 -13.31
N TYR A 418 9.23 -35.19 -14.01
CA TYR A 418 9.19 -35.73 -15.37
C TYR A 418 9.76 -37.15 -15.52
N SER A 419 10.89 -37.45 -14.89
CA SER A 419 11.69 -38.63 -15.31
C SER A 419 11.84 -39.73 -14.26
N CYS A 420 11.56 -39.47 -12.99
CA CYS A 420 11.72 -40.49 -11.94
C CYS A 420 10.80 -41.69 -12.20
N THR A 421 11.39 -42.87 -12.38
CA THR A 421 10.66 -44.11 -12.72
C THR A 421 9.69 -44.55 -11.63
N LYS A 422 9.95 -44.18 -10.37
CA LYS A 422 9.05 -44.46 -9.23
C LYS A 422 7.67 -43.84 -9.38
N TRP A 423 7.55 -42.71 -10.07
CA TRP A 423 6.28 -41.96 -10.14
C TRP A 423 5.54 -42.14 -11.46
N ILE A 424 5.95 -43.10 -12.32
CA ILE A 424 5.30 -43.35 -13.62
C ILE A 424 3.79 -43.58 -13.45
N HIS A 425 3.40 -44.42 -12.50
CA HIS A 425 1.99 -44.74 -12.26
C HIS A 425 1.17 -43.51 -11.83
N ILE A 426 1.73 -42.63 -10.98
CA ILE A 426 1.06 -41.37 -10.58
C ILE A 426 0.97 -40.42 -11.77
N ARG A 427 2.04 -40.27 -12.56
CA ARG A 427 1.99 -39.40 -13.76
C ARG A 427 0.95 -39.89 -14.76
N ASN A 428 0.90 -41.18 -15.06
CA ASN A 428 -0.08 -41.75 -15.98
C ASN A 428 -1.53 -41.51 -15.52
N ALA A 429 -1.79 -41.53 -14.21
CA ALA A 429 -3.13 -41.32 -13.66
C ALA A 429 -3.54 -39.82 -13.62
N TYR A 430 -2.61 -38.92 -13.30
CA TYR A 430 -2.92 -37.52 -12.96
C TYR A 430 -2.47 -36.49 -13.99
N PHE A 431 -1.46 -36.78 -14.80
CA PHE A 431 -0.88 -35.80 -15.72
C PHE A 431 -1.53 -35.89 -17.11
N PRO A 432 -1.46 -34.83 -17.93
CA PRO A 432 -1.91 -34.92 -19.31
C PRO A 432 -1.02 -35.90 -20.12
N PRO A 433 -1.56 -36.56 -21.17
CA PRO A 433 -0.80 -37.54 -21.95
C PRO A 433 0.52 -37.00 -22.51
N ASN A 434 0.56 -35.73 -22.91
CA ASN A 434 1.74 -35.05 -23.45
C ASN A 434 2.60 -34.32 -22.39
N HIS A 435 2.53 -34.74 -21.13
CA HIS A 435 3.19 -34.04 -20.01
C HIS A 435 4.70 -33.89 -20.18
N HIS A 436 5.39 -34.82 -20.85
CA HIS A 436 6.84 -34.73 -21.11
C HIS A 436 7.25 -33.46 -21.88
N ASN A 437 6.36 -32.91 -22.71
CA ASN A 437 6.58 -31.67 -23.48
C ASN A 437 5.91 -30.45 -22.85
N THR A 438 5.23 -30.62 -21.70
CA THR A 438 4.51 -29.54 -21.02
C THR A 438 5.44 -28.83 -20.06
N LYS A 439 5.47 -27.49 -20.11
CA LYS A 439 6.27 -26.68 -19.18
C LYS A 439 5.87 -26.91 -17.71
N MET A 440 6.85 -26.81 -16.82
CA MET A 440 6.68 -27.17 -15.40
C MET A 440 5.67 -26.30 -14.68
N ASP A 441 5.61 -25.01 -15.00
CA ASP A 441 4.61 -24.08 -14.49
C ASP A 441 3.18 -24.52 -14.87
N LEU A 442 2.93 -24.92 -16.12
CA LEU A 442 1.63 -25.39 -16.56
C LEU A 442 1.18 -26.64 -15.80
N LEU A 443 2.09 -27.59 -15.52
CA LEU A 443 1.80 -28.76 -14.68
C LEU A 443 1.52 -28.36 -13.23
N LEU A 444 2.30 -27.44 -12.66
CA LEU A 444 2.12 -26.93 -11.30
C LEU A 444 0.83 -26.10 -11.15
N PHE A 445 0.27 -25.55 -12.22
CA PHE A 445 -1.01 -24.84 -12.17
C PHE A 445 -2.21 -25.72 -12.50
N ASN A 446 -2.03 -26.80 -13.28
CA ASN A 446 -3.07 -27.75 -13.58
C ASN A 446 -3.59 -28.43 -12.30
N LYS A 447 -4.91 -28.48 -12.11
CA LYS A 447 -5.54 -29.02 -10.90
C LYS A 447 -5.26 -30.52 -10.72
N LYS A 448 -5.37 -31.32 -11.79
CA LYS A 448 -5.20 -32.78 -11.75
C LYS A 448 -3.72 -33.14 -11.56
N SER A 449 -2.82 -32.51 -12.33
CA SER A 449 -1.38 -32.72 -12.17
C SER A 449 -0.90 -32.34 -10.77
N ARG A 450 -1.42 -31.26 -10.18
CA ARG A 450 -1.11 -30.89 -8.78
C ARG A 450 -1.49 -31.96 -7.77
N GLN A 451 -2.63 -32.63 -7.92
CA GLN A 451 -3.02 -33.71 -7.02
C GLN A 451 -2.00 -34.85 -7.07
N GLY A 452 -1.55 -35.25 -8.27
CA GLY A 452 -0.50 -36.24 -8.43
C GLY A 452 0.85 -35.78 -7.85
N LEU A 453 1.25 -34.54 -8.10
CA LEU A 453 2.47 -33.95 -7.54
C LEU A 453 2.44 -33.86 -6.01
N GLN A 454 1.29 -33.54 -5.44
CA GLN A 454 1.10 -33.54 -4.00
C GLN A 454 1.29 -34.95 -3.43
N LEU A 455 0.70 -35.98 -4.05
CA LEU A 455 0.86 -37.38 -3.64
C LEU A 455 2.33 -37.82 -3.69
N ILE A 456 3.06 -37.48 -4.77
CA ILE A 456 4.50 -37.75 -4.89
C ILE A 456 5.26 -37.14 -3.71
N MET A 457 5.03 -35.86 -3.42
CA MET A 457 5.73 -35.17 -2.35
C MET A 457 5.34 -35.68 -0.95
N GLU A 458 4.09 -36.10 -0.75
CA GLU A 458 3.64 -36.75 0.48
C GLU A 458 4.36 -38.08 0.72
N ILE A 459 4.46 -38.94 -0.30
CA ILE A 459 5.18 -40.21 -0.22
C ILE A 459 6.67 -39.96 0.07
N LYS A 460 7.30 -39.02 -0.64
CA LYS A 460 8.71 -38.66 -0.41
C LYS A 460 8.97 -38.16 1.00
N LEU A 461 8.08 -37.35 1.55
CA LEU A 461 8.22 -36.84 2.92
C LEU A 461 8.10 -37.97 3.95
N LYS A 462 7.13 -38.89 3.79
CA LYS A 462 6.99 -40.05 4.68
C LYS A 462 8.26 -40.91 4.69
N GLY A 463 8.79 -41.23 3.51
CA GLY A 463 10.05 -42.00 3.39
C GLY A 463 11.26 -41.26 3.94
N SER A 464 11.30 -39.93 3.88
CA SER A 464 12.40 -39.13 4.42
C SER A 464 12.43 -39.05 5.95
N ILE A 465 11.27 -39.21 6.60
CA ILE A 465 11.12 -39.20 8.07
C ILE A 465 11.57 -40.54 8.65
N GLN A 466 11.20 -41.66 8.00
CA GLN A 466 11.59 -43.01 8.41
C GLN A 466 13.09 -43.31 8.30
N LEU A 467 13.84 -42.53 7.52
CA LEU A 467 15.30 -42.64 7.37
C LEU A 467 16.09 -41.74 8.35
N SER A 468 15.40 -41.02 9.24
CA SER A 468 15.99 -40.08 10.21
C SER A 468 15.76 -40.43 11.68
N GLU A 469 15.08 -41.55 11.92
CA GLU A 469 15.10 -42.32 13.17
C GLU A 469 16.10 -43.46 13.00
#